data_AF-A0A937A2A2-F1
#
_entry.id   AF-A0A937A2A2-F1
#
_cell.length_a   1.000
_cell.length_b   1.000
_cell.length_c   1.000
_cell.angle_alpha   90.00
_cell.angle_beta   90.00
_cell.angle_gamma   90.00
#
_symmetry.space_group_name_H-M   'P 1'
#
loop_
_entity.id
_entity.type
_entity.pdbx_description
1 polymer ?
#
loop_
_entity_poly.entity_id
_entity_poly.type
_entity_poly.pdbx_seq_one_letter_code
_entity_poly.pdbx_strand_id
1 'polypeptide(L)'
;MKLTKISLGVAAACALLSAPAHALLATAYTNTGEFTGDTMNIRVSGATAQDPGLLASALRYCTAGSMTRYSISNNFVYFCTANTSRITPRAGATKVAFYKYSVGGSGAGVGPVNAATPLPFLDLTRLATSCAGTSSTADVDGTGPLPTFQDIACAGASSALTTNAVSYIGVSDVEPQFFGGPSTYNNLRAEGLATVIFGVPVTRNIYEALQGVQGLTVGAIDEANMPSLTQGQVTSLYTQEGQTWSGLTGATVGDDMVYVARRADSSGTQKSFEAVVARTTNGTGGARQCQSDVEPFVSGPAALDNTAANSLCNGSNLVVNGSGSGQVLACLNAHQAGGRGAIGTISTEFKQTAGGSLRFVKINGAAPTHANVASGRYTQYTDASLNTRIGTTLPTASAAGYSAFLTVLKNDFADPAVISVINAGNQTFGPSGLMALDALEASIPAPDFTGTSGRNPWSRLVGGTDLNNCQPGKLAAF
;
A
#
# COMPACT_ATOMS: atom_id res chain seq x y z
N MET A 1 29.98 -22.08 -68.08
CA MET A 1 29.51 -20.70 -67.84
C MET A 1 28.73 -20.68 -66.54
N LYS A 2 29.20 -19.90 -65.56
CA LYS A 2 28.57 -19.65 -64.26
C LYS A 2 27.71 -18.39 -64.38
N LEU A 3 26.46 -18.44 -63.93
CA LEU A 3 25.71 -17.24 -63.55
C LEU A 3 24.95 -17.53 -62.25
N THR A 4 25.57 -17.09 -61.16
CA THR A 4 25.03 -16.90 -59.81
C THR A 4 24.48 -15.49 -59.66
N LYS A 5 23.51 -15.34 -58.74
CA LYS A 5 23.01 -14.12 -58.06
C LYS A 5 21.78 -13.46 -58.70
N ILE A 6 20.66 -13.44 -57.97
CA ILE A 6 20.04 -12.27 -57.32
C ILE A 6 18.66 -12.73 -56.78
N SER A 7 18.55 -12.93 -55.47
CA SER A 7 17.27 -12.93 -54.75
C SER A 7 17.54 -12.79 -53.24
N LEU A 8 17.97 -11.60 -52.85
CA LEU A 8 18.03 -11.18 -51.44
C LEU A 8 17.70 -9.69 -51.43
N GLY A 9 16.48 -9.36 -51.01
CA GLY A 9 16.04 -7.98 -50.86
C GLY A 9 14.55 -7.79 -51.03
N VAL A 10 13.76 -8.17 -50.02
CA VAL A 10 12.63 -7.41 -49.44
C VAL A 10 12.25 -8.12 -48.12
N ALA A 11 13.00 -7.91 -47.04
CA ALA A 11 12.59 -8.33 -45.67
C ALA A 11 13.18 -7.43 -44.57
N ALA A 12 13.60 -6.21 -44.89
CA ALA A 12 14.29 -5.31 -43.96
C ALA A 12 13.81 -3.85 -44.07
N ALA A 13 12.49 -3.63 -44.23
CA ALA A 13 11.92 -2.29 -44.32
C ALA A 13 10.55 -2.17 -43.62
N CYS A 14 10.40 -2.79 -42.45
CA CYS A 14 9.31 -2.53 -41.50
C CYS A 14 9.79 -2.59 -40.04
N ALA A 15 11.07 -2.26 -39.78
CA ALA A 15 11.44 -1.73 -38.48
C ALA A 15 10.86 -0.31 -38.41
N LEU A 16 9.57 -0.22 -38.07
CA LEU A 16 8.95 1.04 -37.68
C LEU A 16 9.83 1.64 -36.60
N LEU A 17 10.55 2.69 -36.95
CA LEU A 17 11.20 3.59 -36.01
C LEU A 17 10.08 4.19 -35.16
N SER A 18 9.67 3.49 -34.10
CA SER A 18 8.85 4.09 -33.06
C SER A 18 9.71 5.19 -32.46
N ALA A 19 9.44 6.44 -32.84
CA ALA A 19 10.06 7.59 -32.20
C ALA A 19 9.86 7.42 -30.69
N PRO A 20 10.91 7.61 -29.87
CA PRO A 20 10.79 7.47 -28.42
C PRO A 20 9.66 8.39 -27.95
N ALA A 21 8.65 7.82 -27.30
CA ALA A 21 7.58 8.63 -26.72
C ALA A 21 8.22 9.48 -25.63
N HIS A 22 8.14 10.81 -25.78
CA HIS A 22 8.60 11.73 -24.75
C HIS A 22 7.60 11.79 -23.60
N ALA A 23 8.12 11.95 -22.38
CA ALA A 23 7.30 12.11 -21.18
C ALA A 23 6.33 13.30 -21.34
N LEU A 24 5.06 13.06 -21.02
CA LEU A 24 3.99 14.03 -21.23
C LEU A 24 3.99 15.03 -20.07
N LEU A 25 4.34 16.29 -20.34
CA LEU A 25 4.37 17.35 -19.33
C LEU A 25 2.97 17.91 -19.06
N ALA A 26 2.76 18.48 -17.87
CA ALA A 26 1.51 19.12 -17.45
C ALA A 26 1.03 20.23 -18.41
N THR A 27 1.94 20.89 -19.14
CA THR A 27 1.61 21.87 -20.20
C THR A 27 0.82 21.27 -21.36
N ALA A 28 0.83 19.94 -21.53
CA ALA A 28 0.04 19.23 -22.52
C ALA A 28 -1.38 18.86 -22.03
N TYR A 29 -1.75 19.20 -20.79
CA TYR A 29 -3.10 18.98 -20.27
C TYR A 29 -4.06 20.06 -20.77
N THR A 30 -5.09 19.65 -21.52
CA THR A 30 -6.01 20.56 -22.21
C THR A 30 -7.47 20.42 -21.79
N ASN A 31 -7.78 19.57 -20.80
CA ASN A 31 -9.15 19.42 -20.35
C ASN A 31 -9.67 20.71 -19.71
N THR A 32 -10.91 21.08 -20.05
CA THR A 32 -11.65 22.20 -19.45
C THR A 32 -12.57 21.76 -18.32
N GLY A 33 -12.66 20.44 -18.08
CA GLY A 33 -13.38 19.85 -16.96
C GLY A 33 -13.00 18.39 -16.75
N GLU A 34 -13.51 17.76 -15.69
CA GLU A 34 -13.20 16.36 -15.36
C GLU A 34 -13.51 15.41 -16.53
N PHE A 35 -14.59 15.69 -17.27
CA PHE A 35 -15.09 14.86 -18.36
C PHE A 35 -14.98 15.46 -19.76
N THR A 36 -14.34 16.63 -19.90
CA THR A 36 -14.30 17.39 -21.16
C THR A 36 -12.85 17.60 -21.60
N GLY A 37 -12.50 17.03 -22.75
CA GLY A 37 -11.17 17.12 -23.35
C GLY A 37 -10.59 15.75 -23.70
N ASP A 38 -9.29 15.73 -23.99
CA ASP A 38 -8.54 14.58 -24.51
C ASP A 38 -7.87 13.73 -23.41
N THR A 39 -8.07 14.08 -22.14
CA THR A 39 -7.53 13.37 -20.99
C THR A 39 -8.64 12.66 -20.21
N MET A 40 -8.41 11.40 -19.87
CA MET A 40 -9.21 10.64 -18.93
C MET A 40 -8.66 10.84 -17.51
N ASN A 41 -9.40 11.60 -16.70
CA ASN A 41 -9.06 11.86 -15.30
C ASN A 41 -9.60 10.75 -14.39
N ILE A 42 -8.73 10.10 -13.62
CA ILE A 42 -9.06 9.07 -12.63
C ILE A 42 -8.63 9.55 -11.25
N ARG A 43 -9.56 9.65 -10.28
CA ARG A 43 -9.25 10.14 -8.92
C ARG A 43 -9.43 9.08 -7.86
N VAL A 44 -8.31 8.67 -7.27
CA VAL A 44 -8.25 7.69 -6.19
C VAL A 44 -7.83 8.35 -4.88
N SER A 45 -8.46 7.96 -3.78
CA SER A 45 -8.09 8.39 -2.43
C SER A 45 -7.82 7.20 -1.54
N GLY A 46 -7.05 7.39 -0.48
CA GLY A 46 -6.95 6.39 0.60
C GLY A 46 -5.55 5.90 0.91
N ALA A 47 -5.42 4.64 1.29
CA ALA A 47 -4.21 4.07 1.87
C ALA A 47 -2.95 4.22 0.99
N THR A 48 -1.80 4.38 1.68
CA THR A 48 -0.48 4.52 1.06
C THR A 48 0.16 3.18 0.74
N ALA A 49 -0.25 2.09 1.40
CA ALA A 49 0.37 0.77 1.24
C ALA A 49 0.24 0.23 -0.20
N GLN A 50 -0.81 0.65 -0.91
CA GLN A 50 -1.08 0.26 -2.29
C GLN A 50 -0.50 1.25 -3.31
N ASP A 51 0.12 2.36 -2.89
CA ASP A 51 0.66 3.37 -3.81
C ASP A 51 1.69 2.80 -4.80
N PRO A 52 2.63 1.89 -4.41
CA PRO A 52 3.54 1.27 -5.38
C PRO A 52 2.79 0.38 -6.39
N GLY A 53 1.64 -0.20 -6.02
CA GLY A 53 0.77 -0.95 -6.93
C GLY A 53 0.01 -0.10 -7.90
N LEU A 54 -0.48 1.04 -7.44
CA LEU A 54 -1.09 2.04 -8.30
C LEU A 54 -0.08 2.64 -9.28
N LEU A 55 1.19 2.82 -8.87
CA LEU A 55 2.28 3.23 -9.75
C LEU A 55 2.58 2.19 -10.83
N ALA A 56 2.78 0.92 -10.44
CA ALA A 56 3.03 -0.17 -11.36
C ALA A 56 1.89 -0.33 -12.39
N SER A 57 0.64 -0.22 -11.91
CA SER A 57 -0.57 -0.21 -12.73
C SER A 57 -0.55 0.97 -13.72
N ALA A 58 -0.29 2.19 -13.25
CA ALA A 58 -0.22 3.37 -14.10
C ALA A 58 0.84 3.25 -15.21
N LEU A 59 2.03 2.72 -14.88
CA LEU A 59 3.10 2.47 -15.87
C LEU A 59 2.65 1.52 -16.99
N ARG A 60 1.81 0.53 -16.68
CA ARG A 60 1.24 -0.38 -17.68
C ARG A 60 0.16 0.29 -18.54
N TYR A 61 -0.58 1.25 -17.98
CA TYR A 61 -1.62 2.00 -18.70
C TYR A 61 -1.05 3.07 -19.61
N CYS A 62 0.21 3.42 -19.41
CA CYS A 62 0.92 4.40 -20.20
C CYS A 62 1.66 3.75 -21.36
N THR A 63 1.72 4.45 -22.49
CA THR A 63 2.71 4.14 -23.52
C THR A 63 4.11 4.32 -22.92
N ALA A 64 5.00 3.33 -23.08
CA ALA A 64 6.33 3.34 -22.48
C ALA A 64 7.09 4.65 -22.80
N GLY A 65 7.71 5.25 -21.78
CA GLY A 65 8.42 6.53 -21.87
C GLY A 65 7.54 7.79 -21.83
N SER A 66 6.22 7.67 -21.98
CA SER A 66 5.31 8.83 -22.00
C SER A 66 4.87 9.34 -20.63
N MET A 67 5.18 8.64 -19.54
CA MET A 67 4.67 8.98 -18.21
C MET A 67 5.52 10.04 -17.51
N THR A 68 4.84 11.06 -16.99
CA THR A 68 5.36 11.98 -15.98
C THR A 68 4.57 11.83 -14.69
N ARG A 69 5.27 11.72 -13.56
CA ARG A 69 4.70 11.81 -12.22
C ARG A 69 4.96 13.20 -11.66
N TYR A 70 3.92 13.85 -11.16
CA TYR A 70 4.04 15.04 -10.33
C TYR A 70 3.69 14.69 -8.89
N SER A 71 4.44 15.17 -7.90
CA SER A 71 4.17 14.87 -6.50
C SER A 71 4.41 16.04 -5.55
N ILE A 72 3.57 16.12 -4.51
CA ILE A 72 3.78 16.89 -3.27
C ILE A 72 3.46 15.99 -2.08
N SER A 73 4.46 15.60 -1.29
CA SER A 73 4.27 14.68 -0.16
C SER A 73 3.45 13.43 -0.58
N ASN A 74 2.31 13.17 0.07
CA ASN A 74 1.41 12.04 -0.17
C ASN A 74 0.28 12.34 -1.19
N ASN A 75 0.50 13.28 -2.11
CA ASN A 75 -0.44 13.64 -3.18
C ASN A 75 0.31 13.66 -4.52
N PHE A 76 -0.16 12.89 -5.50
CA PHE A 76 0.53 12.75 -6.77
C PHE A 76 -0.43 12.55 -7.94
N VAL A 77 0.06 12.84 -9.15
CA VAL A 77 -0.63 12.53 -10.41
C VAL A 77 0.35 11.90 -11.39
N TYR A 78 -0.05 10.79 -12.02
CA TYR A 78 0.62 10.23 -13.20
C TYR A 78 -0.09 10.74 -14.44
N PHE A 79 0.65 11.35 -15.37
CA PHE A 79 0.12 11.88 -16.61
C PHE A 79 0.87 11.31 -17.80
N CYS A 80 0.15 10.72 -18.75
CA CYS A 80 0.77 10.02 -19.87
C CYS A 80 -0.17 9.84 -21.06
N THR A 81 0.39 9.38 -22.18
CA THR A 81 -0.39 8.87 -23.31
C THR A 81 -0.93 7.48 -22.97
N ALA A 82 -2.22 7.25 -23.21
CA ALA A 82 -2.88 5.98 -22.94
C ALA A 82 -2.34 4.85 -23.83
N ASN A 83 -1.99 3.72 -23.23
CA ASN A 83 -1.76 2.47 -23.93
C ASN A 83 -3.10 1.78 -24.19
N THR A 84 -3.65 1.98 -25.38
CA THR A 84 -4.99 1.48 -25.76
C THR A 84 -5.08 -0.05 -25.85
N SER A 85 -3.95 -0.77 -25.82
CA SER A 85 -3.92 -2.23 -25.71
C SER A 85 -4.13 -2.73 -24.26
N ARG A 86 -3.94 -1.85 -23.27
CA ARG A 86 -4.03 -2.18 -21.84
C ARG A 86 -5.26 -1.57 -21.17
N ILE A 87 -5.58 -0.34 -21.52
CA ILE A 87 -6.74 0.37 -20.99
C ILE A 87 -7.58 0.92 -22.14
N THR A 88 -8.90 0.81 -22.03
CA THR A 88 -9.82 1.48 -22.96
C THR A 88 -10.13 2.87 -22.42
N PRO A 89 -9.54 3.95 -22.97
CA PRO A 89 -9.87 5.29 -22.54
C PRO A 89 -11.30 5.66 -22.93
N ARG A 90 -11.87 6.68 -22.28
CA ARG A 90 -13.14 7.29 -22.74
C ARG A 90 -12.99 7.73 -24.21
N ALA A 91 -14.08 7.66 -24.98
CA ALA A 91 -14.12 8.20 -26.33
C ALA A 91 -13.57 9.65 -26.39
N GLY A 92 -12.69 9.92 -27.34
CA GLY A 92 -12.00 11.20 -27.51
C GLY A 92 -10.80 11.42 -26.59
N ALA A 93 -10.59 10.58 -25.56
CA ALA A 93 -9.41 10.67 -24.73
C ALA A 93 -8.25 9.82 -25.28
N THR A 94 -7.08 10.43 -25.39
CA THR A 94 -5.82 9.79 -25.79
C THR A 94 -4.78 9.80 -24.66
N LYS A 95 -5.07 10.55 -23.59
CA LYS A 95 -4.22 10.70 -22.41
C LYS A 95 -4.94 10.17 -21.17
N VAL A 96 -4.17 9.78 -20.16
CA VAL A 96 -4.68 9.41 -18.83
C VAL A 96 -3.99 10.27 -17.79
N ALA A 97 -4.77 10.83 -16.87
CA ALA A 97 -4.28 11.46 -15.65
C ALA A 97 -4.83 10.67 -14.46
N PHE A 98 -3.95 9.93 -13.79
CA PHE A 98 -4.27 9.18 -12.58
C PHE A 98 -3.84 9.98 -11.34
N TYR A 99 -4.80 10.53 -10.63
CA TYR A 99 -4.59 11.31 -9.42
C TYR A 99 -4.77 10.43 -8.19
N LYS A 100 -3.82 10.51 -7.26
CA LYS A 100 -3.88 9.82 -5.97
C LYS A 100 -3.68 10.80 -4.83
N TYR A 101 -4.63 10.77 -3.90
CA TYR A 101 -4.56 11.51 -2.64
C TYR A 101 -4.44 10.50 -1.48
N SER A 102 -3.23 10.37 -0.93
CA SER A 102 -2.94 9.40 0.13
C SER A 102 -2.92 9.99 1.54
N VAL A 103 -3.22 11.29 1.69
CA VAL A 103 -3.29 11.95 3.00
C VAL A 103 -4.49 11.43 3.78
N GLY A 104 -4.29 11.10 5.06
CA GLY A 104 -5.33 10.57 5.95
C GLY A 104 -5.46 9.03 5.93
N GLY A 105 -4.77 8.34 5.01
CA GLY A 105 -4.73 6.88 4.94
C GLY A 105 -6.06 6.26 4.49
N SER A 106 -6.31 5.02 4.90
CA SER A 106 -7.50 4.25 4.53
C SER A 106 -8.84 4.96 4.77
N GLY A 107 -8.98 5.68 5.88
CA GLY A 107 -10.21 6.43 6.18
C GLY A 107 -10.53 7.48 5.11
N ALA A 108 -9.51 8.05 4.45
CA ALA A 108 -9.68 8.95 3.31
C ALA A 108 -10.15 8.23 2.03
N GLY A 109 -9.89 6.92 1.92
CA GLY A 109 -10.44 6.04 0.87
C GLY A 109 -11.82 5.49 1.20
N VAL A 110 -12.42 5.90 2.31
CA VAL A 110 -13.75 5.43 2.76
C VAL A 110 -14.69 6.60 2.94
N GLY A 111 -14.43 7.48 3.92
CA GLY A 111 -15.30 8.60 4.28
C GLY A 111 -15.56 9.57 3.12
N PRO A 112 -14.50 10.15 2.51
CA PRO A 112 -14.65 11.05 1.37
C PRO A 112 -15.36 10.44 0.17
N VAL A 113 -15.09 9.16 -0.16
CA VAL A 113 -15.75 8.47 -1.27
C VAL A 113 -17.25 8.26 -0.97
N ASN A 114 -17.57 7.86 0.26
CA ASN A 114 -18.95 7.69 0.73
C ASN A 114 -19.75 9.00 0.68
N ALA A 115 -19.14 10.11 1.11
CA ALA A 115 -19.80 11.41 1.24
C ALA A 115 -19.64 12.34 0.02
N ALA A 116 -18.79 11.98 -0.96
CA ALA A 116 -18.41 12.82 -2.12
C ALA A 116 -17.76 14.11 -1.63
N THR A 117 -17.00 14.01 -0.56
CA THR A 117 -16.26 15.13 0.00
C THR A 117 -15.12 15.47 -0.97
N PRO A 118 -15.05 16.72 -1.46
CA PRO A 118 -13.92 17.14 -2.28
C PRO A 118 -12.60 17.07 -1.50
N LEU A 119 -11.57 16.52 -2.14
CA LEU A 119 -10.21 16.45 -1.62
C LEU A 119 -9.28 17.30 -2.48
N PRO A 120 -8.21 17.90 -1.91
CA PRO A 120 -7.32 18.79 -2.64
C PRO A 120 -6.33 17.98 -3.50
N PHE A 121 -6.80 17.44 -4.62
CA PHE A 121 -5.96 16.74 -5.59
C PHE A 121 -5.02 17.70 -6.30
N LEU A 122 -3.83 17.21 -6.69
CA LEU A 122 -2.97 17.95 -7.62
C LEU A 122 -3.75 18.34 -8.89
N ASP A 123 -3.46 19.53 -9.42
CA ASP A 123 -4.12 20.10 -10.58
C ASP A 123 -3.10 20.32 -11.71
N LEU A 124 -3.25 19.59 -12.82
CA LEU A 124 -2.31 19.65 -13.95
C LEU A 124 -2.24 21.04 -14.59
N THR A 125 -3.33 21.82 -14.60
CA THR A 125 -3.31 23.20 -15.12
C THR A 125 -2.48 24.11 -14.22
N ARG A 126 -2.59 23.96 -12.90
CA ARG A 126 -1.76 24.73 -11.94
C ARG A 126 -0.31 24.27 -11.93
N LEU A 127 -0.08 22.96 -12.04
CA LEU A 127 1.27 22.38 -12.12
C LEU A 127 2.04 22.93 -13.33
N ALA A 128 1.38 23.08 -14.48
CA ALA A 128 1.98 23.64 -15.69
C ALA A 128 2.55 25.06 -15.50
N THR A 129 1.99 25.85 -14.58
CA THR A 129 2.42 27.24 -14.34
C THR A 129 3.24 27.41 -13.06
N SER A 130 3.09 26.51 -12.09
CA SER A 130 3.51 26.78 -10.70
C SER A 130 4.35 25.66 -10.07
N CYS A 131 4.48 24.49 -10.70
CA CYS A 131 5.39 23.47 -10.19
C CYS A 131 6.85 23.89 -10.47
N ALA A 132 7.52 24.39 -9.44
CA ALA A 132 8.98 24.52 -9.42
C ALA A 132 9.54 23.29 -8.71
N GLY A 133 10.08 22.32 -9.45
CA GLY A 133 10.47 21.03 -8.88
C GLY A 133 11.74 20.45 -9.49
N THR A 134 12.40 19.55 -8.74
CA THR A 134 13.50 18.74 -9.28
C THR A 134 12.91 17.63 -10.15
N SER A 135 13.38 17.54 -11.39
CA SER A 135 13.06 16.43 -12.29
C SER A 135 14.13 15.35 -12.18
N SER A 136 13.70 14.10 -12.10
CA SER A 136 14.55 12.92 -12.22
C SER A 136 13.93 11.89 -13.17
N THR A 137 14.75 10.99 -13.69
CA THR A 137 14.25 9.75 -14.29
C THR A 137 14.19 8.72 -13.18
N ALA A 138 13.03 8.12 -12.99
CA ALA A 138 12.79 7.11 -11.97
C ALA A 138 12.54 5.75 -12.61
N ASP A 139 12.96 4.72 -11.88
CA ASP A 139 12.87 3.32 -12.22
C ASP A 139 12.50 2.56 -10.95
N VAL A 140 11.29 1.98 -10.93
CA VAL A 140 10.68 1.45 -9.69
C VAL A 140 11.02 -0.01 -9.43
N ASP A 141 11.37 -0.75 -10.48
CA ASP A 141 11.80 -2.14 -10.40
C ASP A 141 13.26 -2.32 -10.83
N GLY A 142 13.95 -1.22 -11.18
CA GLY A 142 15.34 -1.25 -11.59
C GLY A 142 15.48 -1.91 -12.95
N THR A 143 16.22 -3.00 -13.05
CA THR A 143 16.34 -3.73 -14.31
C THR A 143 15.09 -4.57 -14.65
N GLY A 144 13.94 -4.27 -14.06
CA GLY A 144 12.70 -5.01 -14.22
C GLY A 144 11.97 -4.67 -15.52
N PRO A 145 10.79 -5.29 -15.74
CA PRO A 145 10.03 -5.12 -16.97
C PRO A 145 9.24 -3.79 -17.07
N LEU A 146 9.10 -3.02 -15.98
CA LEU A 146 8.37 -1.76 -16.04
C LEU A 146 9.21 -0.67 -16.73
N PRO A 147 8.58 0.20 -17.53
CA PRO A 147 9.29 1.31 -18.15
C PRO A 147 9.69 2.36 -17.12
N THR A 148 10.81 3.04 -17.37
CA THR A 148 11.19 4.24 -16.61
C THR A 148 10.22 5.39 -16.89
N PHE A 149 10.19 6.37 -15.99
CA PHE A 149 9.34 7.55 -16.12
C PHE A 149 10.01 8.81 -15.60
N GLN A 150 9.46 9.96 -15.95
CA GLN A 150 9.91 11.24 -15.41
C GLN A 150 9.21 11.52 -14.08
N ASP A 151 9.94 11.72 -12.99
CA ASP A 151 9.39 12.15 -11.70
C ASP A 151 9.73 13.62 -11.44
N ILE A 152 8.73 14.40 -11.06
CA ILE A 152 8.85 15.82 -10.75
C ILE A 152 8.27 16.04 -9.35
N ALA A 153 9.18 16.20 -8.38
CA ALA A 153 8.82 16.58 -7.03
C ALA A 153 8.64 18.10 -6.97
N CYS A 154 7.39 18.58 -6.89
CA CYS A 154 7.10 20.00 -6.89
C CYS A 154 7.39 20.62 -5.52
N ALA A 155 8.05 21.77 -5.51
CA ALA A 155 8.12 22.65 -4.35
C ALA A 155 7.01 23.72 -4.45
N GLY A 156 6.43 24.08 -3.31
CA GLY A 156 5.40 25.13 -3.23
C GLY A 156 4.31 24.83 -2.20
N ALA A 157 3.53 25.85 -1.85
CA ALA A 157 2.37 25.67 -0.99
C ALA A 157 1.32 24.79 -1.69
N SER A 158 0.80 23.77 -1.00
CA SER A 158 -0.20 22.85 -1.56
C SER A 158 -1.41 23.58 -2.15
N SER A 159 -1.84 24.69 -1.55
CA SER A 159 -2.97 25.50 -2.04
C SER A 159 -2.74 26.10 -3.44
N ALA A 160 -1.50 26.30 -3.86
CA ALA A 160 -1.15 26.79 -5.19
C ALA A 160 -1.13 25.68 -6.25
N LEU A 161 -1.02 24.41 -5.84
CA LEU A 161 -0.81 23.27 -6.74
C LEU A 161 -2.02 22.32 -6.81
N THR A 162 -3.05 22.54 -5.99
CA THR A 162 -4.18 21.63 -5.85
C THR A 162 -5.52 22.31 -6.14
N THR A 163 -6.50 21.51 -6.55
CA THR A 163 -7.91 21.88 -6.69
C THR A 163 -8.77 20.81 -6.02
N ASN A 164 -9.81 21.25 -5.32
CA ASN A 164 -10.74 20.34 -4.66
C ASN A 164 -11.57 19.56 -5.69
N ALA A 165 -11.49 18.23 -5.65
CA ALA A 165 -12.26 17.34 -6.52
C ALA A 165 -12.72 16.09 -5.77
N VAL A 166 -13.84 15.52 -6.20
CA VAL A 166 -14.39 14.30 -5.61
C VAL A 166 -13.61 13.08 -6.10
N SER A 167 -13.29 12.18 -5.17
CA SER A 167 -12.77 10.85 -5.49
C SER A 167 -13.92 9.85 -5.58
N TYR A 168 -13.97 9.08 -6.66
CA TYR A 168 -14.97 8.03 -6.87
C TYR A 168 -14.46 6.63 -6.54
N ILE A 169 -13.15 6.52 -6.29
CA ILE A 169 -12.46 5.28 -6.00
C ILE A 169 -11.66 5.48 -4.73
N GLY A 170 -11.88 4.62 -3.76
CA GLY A 170 -11.14 4.55 -2.53
C GLY A 170 -10.32 3.28 -2.46
N VAL A 171 -9.14 3.36 -1.86
CA VAL A 171 -8.36 2.18 -1.51
C VAL A 171 -8.13 2.18 -0.01
N SER A 172 -8.35 1.04 0.63
CA SER A 172 -8.12 0.87 2.06
C SER A 172 -7.51 -0.50 2.36
N ASP A 173 -6.72 -0.59 3.43
CA ASP A 173 -6.13 -1.85 3.89
C ASP A 173 -7.18 -2.83 4.47
N VAL A 174 -8.39 -2.34 4.75
CA VAL A 174 -9.53 -3.09 5.32
C VAL A 174 -10.85 -2.62 4.71
N GLU A 175 -11.96 -3.31 4.95
CA GLU A 175 -13.29 -2.88 4.51
C GLU A 175 -13.77 -1.61 5.26
N PRO A 176 -14.65 -0.80 4.64
CA PRO A 176 -15.18 0.44 5.21
C PRO A 176 -15.70 0.35 6.64
N GLN A 177 -16.32 -0.77 7.02
CA GLN A 177 -16.96 -0.96 8.31
C GLN A 177 -15.98 -0.86 9.49
N PHE A 178 -14.65 -0.90 9.27
CA PHE A 178 -13.67 -0.61 10.31
C PHE A 178 -13.56 0.87 10.71
N PHE A 179 -14.17 1.79 9.96
CA PHE A 179 -14.08 3.24 10.18
C PHE A 179 -15.40 3.87 10.67
N GLY A 180 -16.45 3.08 10.86
CA GLY A 180 -17.78 3.58 11.21
C GLY A 180 -18.81 2.47 11.36
N GLY A 181 -20.01 2.85 11.81
CA GLY A 181 -21.09 1.92 12.10
C GLY A 181 -21.51 1.04 10.92
N PRO A 182 -22.22 -0.08 11.17
CA PRO A 182 -22.64 -1.02 10.13
C PRO A 182 -23.40 -0.39 8.96
N SER A 183 -24.14 0.69 9.21
CA SER A 183 -24.92 1.40 8.18
C SER A 183 -24.19 2.60 7.56
N THR A 184 -23.06 3.04 8.12
CA THR A 184 -22.38 4.30 7.73
C THR A 184 -21.92 4.28 6.26
N TYR A 185 -21.57 3.10 5.75
CA TYR A 185 -20.96 2.92 4.43
C TYR A 185 -21.76 2.02 3.49
N ASN A 186 -23.07 1.87 3.70
CA ASN A 186 -23.93 1.08 2.83
C ASN A 186 -24.03 1.62 1.39
N ASN A 187 -23.58 2.86 1.17
CA ASN A 187 -23.47 3.44 -0.17
C ASN A 187 -22.17 3.07 -0.88
N LEU A 188 -21.31 2.26 -0.26
CA LEU A 188 -20.06 1.79 -0.86
C LEU A 188 -20.14 0.30 -1.20
N ARG A 189 -19.62 -0.05 -2.37
CA ARG A 189 -19.24 -1.40 -2.75
C ARG A 189 -17.76 -1.57 -2.42
N ALA A 190 -17.45 -2.47 -1.51
CA ALA A 190 -16.10 -2.78 -1.06
C ALA A 190 -15.67 -4.13 -1.62
N GLU A 191 -14.80 -4.12 -2.63
CA GLU A 191 -14.29 -5.32 -3.29
C GLU A 191 -12.87 -5.63 -2.82
N GLY A 192 -12.47 -6.90 -2.79
CA GLY A 192 -11.08 -7.26 -2.54
C GLY A 192 -10.14 -6.73 -3.63
N LEU A 193 -8.92 -6.34 -3.26
CA LEU A 193 -7.89 -5.87 -4.18
C LEU A 193 -6.63 -6.73 -4.13
N ALA A 194 -6.05 -6.92 -2.95
CA ALA A 194 -4.92 -7.82 -2.72
C ALA A 194 -4.80 -8.13 -1.23
N THR A 195 -4.06 -9.18 -0.89
CA THR A 195 -3.72 -9.45 0.51
C THR A 195 -2.54 -8.60 0.94
N VAL A 196 -2.64 -7.93 2.08
CA VAL A 196 -1.57 -7.19 2.76
C VAL A 196 -1.10 -8.01 3.95
N ILE A 197 0.17 -8.42 3.96
CA ILE A 197 0.79 -9.12 5.08
C ILE A 197 1.33 -8.10 6.08
N PHE A 198 0.88 -8.20 7.33
CA PHE A 198 1.40 -7.39 8.42
C PHE A 198 2.47 -8.17 9.17
N GLY A 199 3.43 -7.46 9.76
CA GLY A 199 4.39 -8.02 10.70
C GLY A 199 4.40 -7.18 11.96
N VAL A 200 5.09 -7.65 12.99
CA VAL A 200 5.31 -6.85 14.20
C VAL A 200 6.71 -6.24 14.12
N PRO A 201 6.85 -4.95 13.74
CA PRO A 201 8.15 -4.30 13.73
C PRO A 201 8.57 -3.92 15.15
N VAL A 202 9.82 -4.24 15.48
CA VAL A 202 10.51 -3.82 16.70
C VAL A 202 11.81 -3.13 16.36
N THR A 203 12.36 -2.38 17.32
CA THR A 203 13.71 -1.83 17.21
C THR A 203 14.77 -2.94 17.18
N ARG A 204 15.87 -2.71 16.46
CA ARG A 204 16.96 -3.69 16.29
C ARG A 204 17.53 -4.19 17.62
N ASN A 205 17.73 -3.31 18.61
CA ASN A 205 18.21 -3.70 19.94
C ASN A 205 17.29 -4.73 20.62
N ILE A 206 15.97 -4.59 20.49
CA ILE A 206 14.99 -5.54 21.03
C ILE A 206 15.01 -6.84 20.24
N TYR A 207 15.07 -6.75 18.91
CA TYR A 207 15.19 -7.94 18.09
C TYR A 207 16.41 -8.78 18.48
N GLU A 208 17.58 -8.16 18.64
CA GLU A 208 18.82 -8.82 19.06
C GLU A 208 18.73 -9.37 20.49
N ALA A 209 18.10 -8.65 21.41
CA ALA A 209 17.85 -9.14 22.77
C ALA A 209 16.90 -10.35 22.80
N LEU A 210 15.84 -10.32 21.98
CA LEU A 210 14.91 -11.44 21.80
C LEU A 210 15.62 -12.67 21.21
N GLN A 211 16.55 -12.48 20.27
CA GLN A 211 17.37 -13.57 19.75
C GLN A 211 18.21 -14.21 20.86
N GLY A 212 18.86 -13.40 21.70
CA GLY A 212 19.68 -13.88 22.80
C GLY A 212 18.90 -14.77 23.77
N VAL A 213 17.71 -14.34 24.19
CA VAL A 213 16.88 -15.12 25.14
C VAL A 213 16.26 -16.38 24.50
N GLN A 214 16.13 -16.41 23.18
CA GLN A 214 15.59 -17.56 22.44
C GLN A 214 16.69 -18.50 21.90
N GLY A 215 17.97 -18.25 22.23
CA GLY A 215 19.09 -19.08 21.79
C GLY A 215 19.35 -19.01 20.28
N LEU A 216 18.97 -17.91 19.63
CA LEU A 216 19.16 -17.67 18.20
C LEU A 216 20.47 -16.92 17.94
N THR A 217 20.94 -16.91 16.69
CA THR A 217 22.14 -16.16 16.31
C THR A 217 21.85 -14.66 16.35
N VAL A 218 22.38 -13.96 17.35
CA VAL A 218 22.20 -12.52 17.53
C VAL A 218 22.71 -11.75 16.30
N GLY A 219 21.89 -10.83 15.78
CA GLY A 219 22.19 -9.99 14.64
C GLY A 219 21.87 -10.63 13.28
N ALA A 220 21.59 -11.93 13.23
CA ALA A 220 21.17 -12.59 12.00
C ALA A 220 19.73 -12.21 11.62
N ILE A 221 19.47 -11.96 10.34
CA ILE A 221 18.20 -11.38 9.85
C ILE A 221 17.46 -12.28 8.86
N ASP A 222 17.90 -13.53 8.73
CA ASP A 222 17.21 -14.59 7.99
C ASP A 222 16.05 -15.18 8.81
N GLU A 223 15.16 -15.92 8.15
CA GLU A 223 13.98 -16.50 8.80
C GLU A 223 14.35 -17.48 9.93
N ALA A 224 15.44 -18.25 9.81
CA ALA A 224 15.80 -19.24 10.83
C ALA A 224 16.17 -18.57 12.15
N ASN A 225 16.82 -17.41 12.09
CA ASN A 225 17.23 -16.64 13.27
C ASN A 225 16.23 -15.55 13.68
N MET A 226 15.07 -15.42 13.02
CA MET A 226 14.04 -14.47 13.41
C MET A 226 13.36 -14.90 14.72
N PRO A 227 13.39 -14.07 15.79
CA PRO A 227 12.78 -14.38 17.06
C PRO A 227 11.25 -14.37 16.95
N SER A 228 10.58 -15.06 17.87
CA SER A 228 9.13 -15.15 17.92
C SER A 228 8.57 -14.55 19.20
N LEU A 229 7.42 -13.89 19.07
CA LEU A 229 6.55 -13.57 20.19
C LEU A 229 5.31 -14.46 20.12
N THR A 230 4.72 -14.75 21.28
CA THR A 230 3.38 -15.34 21.35
C THR A 230 2.32 -14.29 21.03
N GLN A 231 1.14 -14.71 20.57
CA GLN A 231 0.02 -13.80 20.35
C GLN A 231 -0.32 -12.98 21.61
N GLY A 232 -0.28 -13.60 22.79
CA GLY A 232 -0.54 -12.90 24.06
C GLY A 232 0.49 -11.81 24.36
N GLN A 233 1.78 -12.07 24.11
CA GLN A 233 2.83 -11.04 24.23
C GLN A 233 2.59 -9.89 23.25
N VAL A 234 2.27 -10.19 21.98
CA VAL A 234 1.97 -9.16 20.97
C VAL A 234 0.79 -8.29 21.41
N THR A 235 -0.30 -8.90 21.87
CA THR A 235 -1.47 -8.16 22.39
C THR A 235 -1.08 -7.27 23.57
N SER A 236 -0.40 -7.82 24.59
CA SER A 236 0.03 -7.07 25.78
C SER A 236 0.93 -5.87 25.46
N LEU A 237 1.84 -6.01 24.49
CA LEU A 237 2.74 -4.93 24.07
C LEU A 237 2.00 -3.72 23.47
N TYR A 238 0.77 -3.90 22.96
CA TYR A 238 -0.03 -2.84 22.35
C TYR A 238 -1.20 -2.35 23.20
N THR A 239 -1.55 -3.02 24.31
CA THR A 239 -2.73 -2.67 25.12
C THR A 239 -2.40 -2.14 26.51
N GLN A 240 -1.16 -2.25 26.98
CA GLN A 240 -0.80 -1.86 28.35
C GLN A 240 0.37 -0.87 28.36
N GLU A 241 0.10 0.35 28.80
CA GLU A 241 1.13 1.37 29.00
C GLU A 241 1.99 1.04 30.23
N GLY A 242 3.29 1.38 30.17
CA GLY A 242 4.20 1.18 31.29
C GLY A 242 4.78 -0.23 31.42
N GLN A 243 4.51 -1.12 30.45
CA GLN A 243 5.09 -2.45 30.39
C GLN A 243 6.59 -2.42 30.10
N THR A 244 7.28 -3.50 30.46
CA THR A 244 8.70 -3.68 30.14
C THR A 244 8.95 -4.92 29.27
N TRP A 245 9.98 -4.86 28.44
CA TRP A 245 10.38 -5.98 27.59
C TRP A 245 10.83 -7.17 28.42
N SER A 246 11.64 -6.96 29.46
CA SER A 246 12.09 -8.05 30.32
C SER A 246 10.93 -8.73 31.06
N GLY A 247 9.92 -7.96 31.50
CA GLY A 247 8.75 -8.50 32.18
C GLY A 247 7.87 -9.37 31.28
N LEU A 248 7.75 -9.02 30.00
CA LEU A 248 6.89 -9.73 29.04
C LEU A 248 7.60 -10.86 28.31
N THR A 249 8.91 -10.72 28.03
CA THR A 249 9.64 -11.62 27.12
C THR A 249 10.96 -12.14 27.69
N GLY A 250 11.40 -11.64 28.84
CA GLY A 250 12.71 -11.91 29.41
C GLY A 250 13.87 -11.19 28.70
N ALA A 251 13.61 -10.46 27.61
CA ALA A 251 14.63 -9.74 26.87
C ALA A 251 14.93 -8.40 27.54
N THR A 252 16.20 -8.12 27.84
CA THR A 252 16.61 -6.88 28.50
C THR A 252 17.31 -5.94 27.52
N VAL A 253 16.95 -4.67 27.56
CA VAL A 253 17.66 -3.56 26.90
C VAL A 253 17.94 -2.44 27.90
N GLY A 254 18.77 -1.46 27.51
CA GLY A 254 19.21 -0.39 28.43
C GLY A 254 18.06 0.42 29.02
N ASP A 255 17.08 0.77 28.20
CA ASP A 255 15.77 1.28 28.63
C ASP A 255 14.71 0.23 28.30
N ASP A 256 14.29 -0.47 29.35
CA ASP A 256 13.46 -1.67 29.28
C ASP A 256 11.97 -1.36 29.07
N MET A 257 11.58 -0.08 29.06
CA MET A 257 10.19 0.33 28.79
C MET A 257 9.77 -0.03 27.37
N VAL A 258 8.50 -0.43 27.21
CA VAL A 258 7.89 -0.65 25.89
C VAL A 258 7.38 0.67 25.36
N TYR A 259 8.01 1.17 24.30
CA TYR A 259 7.54 2.32 23.53
C TYR A 259 6.71 1.87 22.31
N VAL A 260 5.58 2.52 22.07
CA VAL A 260 4.64 2.14 21.01
C VAL A 260 4.51 3.24 19.96
N ALA A 261 4.99 2.94 18.75
CA ALA A 261 4.82 3.78 17.58
C ALA A 261 3.63 3.27 16.74
N ARG A 262 2.42 3.74 17.02
CA ARG A 262 1.21 3.30 16.31
C ARG A 262 0.83 4.23 15.18
N ARG A 263 -0.15 3.84 14.37
CA ARG A 263 -0.76 4.71 13.35
C ARG A 263 -2.00 5.39 13.94
N ALA A 264 -2.36 6.54 13.37
CA ALA A 264 -3.59 7.25 13.71
C ALA A 264 -4.85 6.40 13.38
N ASP A 265 -5.97 6.66 14.06
CA ASP A 265 -7.20 5.84 13.93
C ASP A 265 -7.84 5.88 12.54
N SER A 266 -7.49 6.85 11.69
CA SER A 266 -7.91 6.85 10.29
C SER A 266 -7.12 5.88 9.41
N SER A 267 -6.10 5.19 9.96
CA SER A 267 -5.24 4.26 9.23
C SER A 267 -5.83 2.85 9.16
N GLY A 268 -5.84 2.26 7.98
CA GLY A 268 -6.26 0.87 7.79
C GLY A 268 -5.22 -0.09 8.29
N THR A 269 -3.93 0.25 8.21
CA THR A 269 -2.86 -0.45 8.93
C THR A 269 -3.20 -0.52 10.42
N GLN A 270 -3.58 0.59 11.07
CA GLN A 270 -3.99 0.57 12.48
C GLN A 270 -5.19 -0.37 12.71
N LYS A 271 -6.23 -0.27 11.87
CA LYS A 271 -7.41 -1.13 11.97
C LYS A 271 -7.11 -2.61 11.71
N SER A 272 -6.16 -2.90 10.83
CA SER A 272 -5.67 -4.26 10.57
C SER A 272 -4.91 -4.80 11.78
N PHE A 273 -4.10 -3.97 12.44
CA PHE A 273 -3.43 -4.34 13.67
C PHE A 273 -4.43 -4.64 14.78
N GLU A 274 -5.39 -3.74 15.02
CA GLU A 274 -6.47 -3.96 15.99
C GLU A 274 -7.24 -5.26 15.67
N ALA A 275 -7.57 -5.49 14.40
CA ALA A 275 -8.35 -6.64 13.94
C ALA A 275 -7.62 -7.99 14.11
N VAL A 276 -6.41 -8.11 13.57
CA VAL A 276 -5.78 -9.43 13.34
C VAL A 276 -4.39 -9.60 13.91
N VAL A 277 -3.63 -8.51 14.11
CA VAL A 277 -2.25 -8.59 14.62
C VAL A 277 -2.23 -8.53 16.15
N ALA A 278 -2.67 -7.41 16.71
CA ALA A 278 -2.77 -7.16 18.15
C ALA A 278 -4.05 -7.77 18.74
N ARG A 279 -5.09 -8.00 17.91
CA ARG A 279 -6.37 -8.62 18.31
C ARG A 279 -7.01 -7.88 19.49
N THR A 280 -7.16 -6.57 19.33
CA THR A 280 -7.69 -5.64 20.32
C THR A 280 -9.07 -5.13 19.90
N THR A 281 -9.73 -4.40 20.80
CA THR A 281 -10.95 -3.68 20.46
C THR A 281 -10.61 -2.58 19.43
N ASN A 282 -11.47 -2.43 18.42
CA ASN A 282 -11.34 -1.33 17.44
C ASN A 282 -11.61 0.00 18.16
N GLY A 283 -10.66 0.94 18.08
CA GLY A 283 -10.75 2.23 18.75
C GLY A 283 -11.85 3.17 18.20
N THR A 284 -12.47 2.84 17.07
CA THR A 284 -13.54 3.64 16.48
C THR A 284 -14.91 3.16 16.97
N GLY A 285 -15.64 4.03 17.67
CA GLY A 285 -16.96 3.70 18.23
C GLY A 285 -17.95 3.20 17.18
N GLY A 286 -18.59 2.05 17.46
CA GLY A 286 -19.56 1.41 16.58
C GLY A 286 -18.97 0.75 15.32
N ALA A 287 -17.67 0.88 15.07
CA ALA A 287 -17.03 0.22 13.95
C ALA A 287 -16.94 -1.30 14.15
N ARG A 288 -16.70 -2.01 13.05
CA ARG A 288 -16.46 -3.45 13.05
C ARG A 288 -15.30 -3.80 13.98
N GLN A 289 -15.52 -4.82 14.80
CA GLN A 289 -14.58 -5.38 15.74
C GLN A 289 -14.47 -6.88 15.48
N CYS A 290 -13.24 -7.39 15.32
CA CYS A 290 -13.02 -8.83 15.19
C CYS A 290 -12.87 -9.52 16.54
N GLN A 291 -12.57 -8.73 17.58
CA GLN A 291 -12.51 -9.15 18.97
C GLN A 291 -13.35 -8.18 19.79
N SER A 292 -14.30 -8.69 20.57
CA SER A 292 -15.04 -7.94 21.58
C SER A 292 -14.45 -8.21 22.96
N ASP A 293 -14.75 -7.34 23.93
CA ASP A 293 -14.45 -7.57 25.35
C ASP A 293 -12.95 -7.74 25.67
N VAL A 294 -12.09 -7.10 24.87
CA VAL A 294 -10.64 -7.04 25.07
C VAL A 294 -10.18 -5.58 25.21
N GLU A 295 -9.01 -5.37 25.80
CA GLU A 295 -8.45 -4.03 25.97
C GLU A 295 -8.23 -3.32 24.61
N PRO A 296 -8.42 -1.99 24.56
CA PRO A 296 -8.14 -1.22 23.35
C PRO A 296 -6.63 -1.05 23.17
N PHE A 297 -6.25 -0.73 21.95
CA PHE A 297 -4.88 -0.35 21.62
C PHE A 297 -4.53 0.99 22.30
N VAL A 298 -3.40 1.07 23.01
CA VAL A 298 -2.94 2.30 23.68
C VAL A 298 -2.78 3.45 22.69
N SER A 299 -3.03 4.69 23.12
CA SER A 299 -3.01 5.86 22.23
C SER A 299 -2.20 7.01 22.84
N GLY A 300 -1.55 7.79 21.99
CA GLY A 300 -0.72 8.93 22.40
C GLY A 300 -0.91 10.17 21.53
N PRO A 301 -0.05 11.19 21.68
CA PRO A 301 -0.09 12.39 20.85
C PRO A 301 0.12 12.08 19.35
N ALA A 302 -0.51 12.88 18.49
CA ALA A 302 -0.42 12.74 17.05
C ALA A 302 0.85 13.39 16.47
N ALA A 303 1.59 12.61 15.68
CA ALA A 303 2.70 13.09 14.85
C ALA A 303 2.22 13.32 13.42
N LEU A 304 2.05 14.58 13.03
CA LEU A 304 1.56 14.95 11.70
C LEU A 304 2.62 14.75 10.61
N ASP A 305 3.90 14.90 10.96
CA ASP A 305 5.06 14.72 10.07
C ASP A 305 6.23 14.01 10.79
N ASN A 306 7.32 13.77 10.07
CA ASN A 306 8.50 13.07 10.61
C ASN A 306 9.25 13.89 11.67
N THR A 307 9.22 15.23 11.59
CA THR A 307 9.84 16.10 12.59
C THR A 307 9.11 15.98 13.91
N ALA A 308 7.78 16.07 13.88
CA ALA A 308 6.92 15.87 15.03
C ALA A 308 7.09 14.45 15.61
N ALA A 309 7.17 13.41 14.77
CA ALA A 309 7.43 12.05 15.22
C ALA A 309 8.76 11.93 15.97
N ASN A 310 9.85 12.46 15.41
CA ASN A 310 11.16 12.46 16.06
C ASN A 310 11.13 13.21 17.40
N SER A 311 10.52 14.40 17.46
CA SER A 311 10.42 15.19 18.69
C SER A 311 9.62 14.46 19.77
N LEU A 312 8.45 13.91 19.44
CA LEU A 312 7.60 13.20 20.39
C LEU A 312 8.26 11.93 20.91
N CYS A 313 8.89 11.15 20.03
CA CYS A 313 9.51 9.88 20.38
C CYS A 313 10.85 10.08 21.11
N ASN A 314 11.61 11.15 20.85
CA ASN A 314 12.78 11.53 21.67
C ASN A 314 12.42 12.05 23.06
N GLY A 315 11.16 12.45 23.27
CA GLY A 315 10.64 12.87 24.57
C GLY A 315 10.27 11.69 25.48
N SER A 316 9.40 11.98 26.45
CA SER A 316 8.91 11.02 27.46
C SER A 316 7.62 10.29 27.06
N ASN A 317 7.12 10.46 25.83
CA ASN A 317 5.88 9.80 25.40
C ASN A 317 6.14 8.30 25.23
N LEU A 318 5.35 7.48 25.92
CA LEU A 318 5.40 6.01 25.75
C LEU A 318 4.68 5.56 24.49
N VAL A 319 3.70 6.34 24.01
CA VAL A 319 2.92 6.05 22.81
C VAL A 319 2.92 7.27 21.90
N VAL A 320 3.08 7.07 20.59
CA VAL A 320 2.97 8.14 19.58
C VAL A 320 2.16 7.66 18.39
N ASN A 321 1.22 8.50 17.92
CA ASN A 321 0.31 8.20 16.82
C ASN A 321 0.81 8.83 15.52
N GLY A 322 1.44 8.05 14.63
CA GLY A 322 1.90 8.51 13.32
C GLY A 322 0.77 8.66 12.29
N SER A 323 0.76 9.78 11.56
CA SER A 323 -0.16 10.00 10.43
C SER A 323 0.08 9.01 9.27
N GLY A 324 1.32 8.58 9.08
CA GLY A 324 1.78 7.64 8.05
C GLY A 324 2.78 6.62 8.57
N SER A 325 3.08 5.59 7.76
CA SER A 325 4.13 4.61 8.09
C SER A 325 5.50 5.25 8.19
N GLY A 326 5.75 6.36 7.48
CA GLY A 326 6.98 7.15 7.60
C GLY A 326 7.20 7.73 9.01
N GLN A 327 6.14 8.19 9.66
CA GLN A 327 6.21 8.69 11.04
C GLN A 327 6.44 7.57 12.05
N VAL A 328 5.83 6.40 11.84
CA VAL A 328 6.10 5.21 12.67
C VAL A 328 7.56 4.80 12.53
N LEU A 329 8.09 4.75 11.30
CA LEU A 329 9.50 4.45 11.05
C LEU A 329 10.43 5.49 11.68
N ALA A 330 10.12 6.78 11.55
CA ALA A 330 10.88 7.86 12.19
C ALA A 330 10.92 7.68 13.72
N CYS A 331 9.77 7.37 14.33
CA CYS A 331 9.68 7.09 15.75
C CYS A 331 10.51 5.87 16.18
N LEU A 332 10.41 4.74 15.46
CA LEU A 332 11.21 3.54 15.74
C LEU A 332 12.72 3.82 15.58
N ASN A 333 13.11 4.61 14.58
CA ASN A 333 14.50 5.06 14.42
C ASN A 333 14.96 5.92 15.61
N ALA A 334 14.12 6.83 16.09
CA ALA A 334 14.41 7.68 17.24
C ALA A 334 14.58 6.85 18.54
N HIS A 335 13.73 5.85 18.77
CA HIS A 335 13.89 4.94 19.91
C HIS A 335 15.16 4.09 19.79
N GLN A 336 15.44 3.51 18.63
CA GLN A 336 16.67 2.75 18.39
C GLN A 336 17.92 3.61 18.61
N ALA A 337 17.94 4.85 18.13
CA ALA A 337 19.07 5.77 18.30
C ALA A 337 19.28 6.13 19.79
N GLY A 338 18.20 6.19 20.57
CA GLY A 338 18.26 6.37 22.01
C GLY A 338 18.52 5.08 22.81
N GLY A 339 18.72 3.93 22.15
CA GLY A 339 18.91 2.64 22.83
C GLY A 339 17.66 2.08 23.51
N ARG A 340 16.47 2.58 23.16
CA ARG A 340 15.18 2.23 23.78
C ARG A 340 14.47 1.13 22.99
N GLY A 341 13.72 0.29 23.68
CA GLY A 341 12.96 -0.79 23.06
C GLY A 341 11.59 -0.34 22.58
N ALA A 342 11.35 -0.35 21.27
CA ALA A 342 10.06 0.06 20.73
C ALA A 342 9.44 -0.97 19.77
N ILE A 343 8.12 -0.93 19.69
CA ILE A 343 7.26 -1.71 18.80
C ILE A 343 6.40 -0.75 17.98
N GLY A 344 6.04 -1.11 16.75
CA GLY A 344 5.20 -0.23 15.93
C GLY A 344 4.18 -0.93 15.06
N THR A 345 3.41 -0.16 14.28
CA THR A 345 2.37 -0.69 13.39
C THR A 345 2.67 -0.36 11.92
N ILE A 346 3.29 -1.30 11.21
CA ILE A 346 3.63 -1.19 9.79
C ILE A 346 3.42 -2.56 9.12
N SER A 347 2.97 -2.56 7.87
CA SER A 347 2.91 -3.76 7.03
C SER A 347 4.27 -4.09 6.38
N THR A 348 4.38 -5.30 5.85
CA THR A 348 5.67 -5.85 5.39
C THR A 348 6.10 -5.42 4.00
N GLU A 349 5.37 -4.52 3.33
CA GLU A 349 5.86 -3.81 2.15
C GLU A 349 7.02 -2.87 2.49
N PHE A 350 7.12 -2.41 3.75
CA PHE A 350 8.27 -1.67 4.24
C PHE A 350 9.47 -2.60 4.42
N LYS A 351 10.49 -2.43 3.59
CA LYS A 351 11.68 -3.28 3.59
C LYS A 351 12.61 -2.93 4.73
N GLN A 352 12.99 -3.95 5.50
CA GLN A 352 14.11 -3.82 6.42
C GLN A 352 15.41 -3.85 5.62
N THR A 353 16.34 -2.96 5.96
CA THR A 353 17.70 -2.98 5.43
C THR A 353 18.65 -3.55 6.47
N ALA A 354 19.76 -4.15 6.04
CA ALA A 354 20.75 -4.70 6.97
C ALA A 354 21.24 -3.64 7.99
N GLY A 355 21.44 -2.40 7.54
CA GLY A 355 21.80 -1.27 8.41
C GLY A 355 20.62 -0.58 9.11
N GLY A 356 19.37 -0.96 8.81
CA GLY A 356 18.18 -0.28 9.32
C GLY A 356 17.93 -0.54 10.81
N SER A 357 17.16 0.34 11.44
CA SER A 357 16.83 0.29 12.88
C SER A 357 15.65 -0.62 13.23
N LEU A 358 14.93 -1.12 12.23
CA LEU A 358 13.70 -1.89 12.38
C LEU A 358 13.92 -3.33 11.97
N ARG A 359 13.30 -4.26 12.70
CA ARG A 359 13.20 -5.67 12.35
C ARG A 359 11.80 -6.18 12.61
N PHE A 360 11.32 -7.10 11.78
CA PHE A 360 10.07 -7.81 12.05
C PHE A 360 10.32 -9.04 12.94
N VAL A 361 9.34 -9.44 13.74
CA VAL A 361 9.37 -10.70 14.51
C VAL A 361 8.31 -11.70 14.03
N LYS A 362 8.52 -12.98 14.32
CA LYS A 362 7.51 -14.03 14.12
C LYS A 362 6.39 -13.89 15.15
N ILE A 363 5.22 -14.39 14.80
CA ILE A 363 4.10 -14.56 15.73
C ILE A 363 3.80 -16.06 15.82
N ASN A 364 3.79 -16.61 17.03
CA ASN A 364 3.58 -18.04 17.29
C ASN A 364 4.47 -18.95 16.42
N GLY A 365 5.72 -18.57 16.21
CA GLY A 365 6.71 -19.33 15.44
C GLY A 365 6.59 -19.23 13.92
N ALA A 366 5.63 -18.46 13.38
CA ALA A 366 5.48 -18.23 11.94
C ALA A 366 5.97 -16.83 11.54
N ALA A 367 6.80 -16.75 10.50
CA ALA A 367 7.24 -15.48 9.92
C ALA A 367 6.18 -14.93 8.96
N PRO A 368 6.09 -13.59 8.79
CA PRO A 368 5.16 -12.95 7.85
C PRO A 368 5.63 -13.13 6.39
N THR A 369 5.75 -14.36 5.89
CA THR A 369 6.20 -14.66 4.53
C THR A 369 5.04 -15.13 3.65
N HIS A 370 5.19 -15.00 2.33
CA HIS A 370 4.24 -15.57 1.36
C HIS A 370 4.00 -17.06 1.61
N ALA A 371 5.07 -17.82 1.89
CA ALA A 371 4.98 -19.25 2.15
C ALA A 371 4.17 -19.57 3.42
N ASN A 372 4.37 -18.82 4.51
CA ASN A 372 3.61 -19.05 5.73
C ASN A 372 2.15 -18.58 5.62
N VAL A 373 1.86 -17.53 4.84
CA VAL A 373 0.48 -17.13 4.55
C VAL A 373 -0.21 -18.17 3.66
N ALA A 374 0.42 -18.56 2.55
CA ALA A 374 -0.12 -19.53 1.61
C ALA A 374 -0.38 -20.90 2.26
N SER A 375 0.49 -21.35 3.18
CA SER A 375 0.26 -22.59 3.94
C SER A 375 -0.73 -22.46 5.10
N GLY A 376 -1.25 -21.26 5.38
CA GLY A 376 -2.17 -20.99 6.48
C GLY A 376 -1.51 -20.89 7.86
N ARG A 377 -0.18 -20.96 7.95
CA ARG A 377 0.59 -20.85 9.20
C ARG A 377 0.65 -19.43 9.75
N TYR A 378 0.53 -18.41 8.88
CA TYR A 378 0.52 -17.00 9.26
C TYR A 378 -0.80 -16.36 8.84
N THR A 379 -1.57 -15.88 9.83
CA THR A 379 -2.94 -15.38 9.61
C THR A 379 -3.06 -13.86 9.79
N GLN A 380 -1.97 -13.18 10.12
CA GLN A 380 -1.93 -11.74 10.39
C GLN A 380 -1.79 -10.95 9.08
N TYR A 381 -2.76 -11.14 8.21
CA TYR A 381 -2.97 -10.39 6.97
C TYR A 381 -4.39 -9.84 6.92
N THR A 382 -4.64 -8.88 6.04
CA THR A 382 -5.99 -8.46 5.64
C THR A 382 -6.04 -8.40 4.13
N ASP A 383 -7.23 -8.51 3.56
CA ASP A 383 -7.44 -8.19 2.16
C ASP A 383 -7.79 -6.70 2.08
N ALA A 384 -7.06 -5.96 1.26
CA ALA A 384 -7.31 -4.56 0.98
C ALA A 384 -8.64 -4.40 0.21
N SER A 385 -9.37 -3.33 0.49
CA SER A 385 -10.60 -2.96 -0.18
C SER A 385 -10.41 -1.92 -1.27
N LEU A 386 -11.07 -2.14 -2.39
CA LEU A 386 -11.35 -1.16 -3.43
C LEU A 386 -12.80 -0.69 -3.23
N ASN A 387 -12.96 0.56 -2.82
CA ASN A 387 -14.22 1.16 -2.43
C ASN A 387 -14.76 2.03 -3.56
N THR A 388 -15.96 1.73 -4.05
CA THR A 388 -16.65 2.53 -5.06
C THR A 388 -18.07 2.83 -4.61
N ARG A 389 -18.66 3.93 -5.06
CA ARG A 389 -20.03 4.27 -4.65
C ARG A 389 -21.09 3.46 -5.42
N ILE A 390 -22.07 2.93 -4.70
CA ILE A 390 -23.26 2.24 -5.23
C ILE A 390 -24.32 3.27 -5.63
N GLY A 391 -25.05 3.02 -6.73
CA GLY A 391 -26.31 3.70 -7.03
C GLY A 391 -26.22 5.16 -7.47
N THR A 392 -25.09 5.83 -7.29
CA THR A 392 -24.79 7.00 -8.11
C THR A 392 -24.51 6.52 -9.52
N THR A 393 -25.09 7.18 -10.51
CA THR A 393 -24.36 7.35 -11.77
C THR A 393 -22.99 7.91 -11.41
N LEU A 394 -21.96 7.05 -11.28
CA LEU A 394 -20.57 7.45 -11.48
C LEU A 394 -20.64 8.44 -12.64
N PRO A 395 -20.31 9.73 -12.43
CA PRO A 395 -20.78 10.86 -13.23
C PRO A 395 -21.25 10.40 -14.62
N THR A 396 -22.56 10.19 -14.72
CA THR A 396 -23.34 9.63 -15.85
C THR A 396 -22.52 9.10 -17.03
N ALA A 397 -22.59 7.79 -17.32
CA ALA A 397 -22.53 7.08 -18.63
C ALA A 397 -21.48 7.47 -19.71
N SER A 398 -20.86 8.64 -19.67
CA SER A 398 -19.55 9.01 -20.23
C SER A 398 -18.37 8.32 -19.51
N ALA A 399 -18.71 7.35 -18.65
CA ALA A 399 -17.98 6.62 -17.62
C ALA A 399 -17.37 5.27 -18.08
N ALA A 400 -17.20 5.05 -19.39
CA ALA A 400 -16.55 3.85 -19.93
C ALA A 400 -15.09 3.69 -19.43
N GLY A 401 -14.39 4.81 -19.26
CA GLY A 401 -13.00 4.81 -18.80
C GLY A 401 -12.80 4.36 -17.35
N TYR A 402 -13.74 4.65 -16.44
CA TYR A 402 -13.62 4.29 -15.02
C TYR A 402 -13.86 2.80 -14.78
N SER A 403 -14.88 2.23 -15.42
CA SER A 403 -15.15 0.78 -15.33
C SER A 403 -14.02 -0.03 -15.98
N ALA A 404 -13.51 0.42 -17.14
CA ALA A 404 -12.32 -0.15 -17.75
C ALA A 404 -11.10 -0.03 -16.83
N PHE A 405 -10.86 1.14 -16.23
CA PHE A 405 -9.79 1.35 -15.26
C PHE A 405 -9.90 0.40 -14.06
N LEU A 406 -11.08 0.30 -13.43
CA LEU A 406 -11.30 -0.60 -12.28
C LEU A 406 -11.08 -2.06 -12.65
N THR A 407 -11.49 -2.47 -13.84
CA THR A 407 -11.29 -3.84 -14.34
C THR A 407 -9.80 -4.14 -14.51
N VAL A 408 -9.08 -3.26 -15.19
CA VAL A 408 -7.64 -3.46 -15.42
C VAL A 408 -6.87 -3.37 -14.11
N LEU A 409 -7.24 -2.45 -13.19
CA LEU A 409 -6.62 -2.35 -11.87
C LEU A 409 -6.75 -3.64 -11.07
N LYS A 410 -7.94 -4.26 -11.06
CA LYS A 410 -8.13 -5.55 -10.38
C LYS A 410 -7.31 -6.66 -11.04
N ASN A 411 -7.28 -6.71 -12.36
CA ASN A 411 -6.48 -7.69 -13.09
C ASN A 411 -4.99 -7.52 -12.80
N ASP A 412 -4.49 -6.29 -12.69
CA ASP A 412 -3.10 -6.03 -12.32
C ASP A 412 -2.81 -6.50 -10.88
N PHE A 413 -3.69 -6.26 -9.91
CA PHE A 413 -3.48 -6.76 -8.54
C PHE A 413 -3.71 -8.28 -8.38
N ALA A 414 -4.42 -8.91 -9.32
CA ALA A 414 -4.54 -10.37 -9.41
C ALA A 414 -3.29 -11.02 -10.05
N ASP A 415 -2.50 -10.27 -10.82
CA ASP A 415 -1.27 -10.75 -11.48
C ASP A 415 -0.07 -10.75 -10.49
N PRO A 416 0.49 -11.92 -10.13
CA PRO A 416 1.60 -11.98 -9.21
C PRO A 416 2.88 -11.34 -9.75
N ALA A 417 3.03 -11.25 -11.07
CA ALA A 417 4.15 -10.53 -11.66
C ALA A 417 4.06 -9.03 -11.34
N VAL A 418 2.85 -8.45 -11.33
CA VAL A 418 2.65 -7.08 -10.84
C VAL A 418 2.99 -7.02 -9.36
N ILE A 419 2.41 -7.90 -8.53
CA ILE A 419 2.65 -7.92 -7.08
C ILE A 419 4.13 -8.02 -6.73
N SER A 420 4.91 -8.80 -7.47
CA SER A 420 6.37 -8.89 -7.26
C SER A 420 7.09 -7.56 -7.47
N VAL A 421 6.65 -6.78 -8.45
CA VAL A 421 7.18 -5.42 -8.70
C VAL A 421 6.75 -4.48 -7.59
N ILE A 422 5.50 -4.55 -7.14
CA ILE A 422 4.98 -3.75 -6.03
C ILE A 422 5.78 -4.01 -4.75
N ASN A 423 6.11 -5.29 -4.52
CA ASN A 423 6.92 -5.68 -3.39
C ASN A 423 8.37 -5.20 -3.50
N ALA A 424 8.86 -4.73 -4.65
CA ALA A 424 10.21 -4.16 -4.81
C ALA A 424 11.33 -5.04 -4.19
N GLY A 425 11.20 -6.37 -4.33
CA GLY A 425 12.12 -7.36 -3.78
C GLY A 425 11.69 -8.01 -2.46
N ASN A 426 12.49 -8.98 -2.01
CA ASN A 426 12.20 -9.78 -0.82
C ASN A 426 12.68 -9.09 0.46
N GLN A 427 12.02 -9.39 1.57
CA GLN A 427 12.60 -9.13 2.89
C GLN A 427 13.81 -10.05 3.09
N THR A 428 14.68 -9.72 4.03
CA THR A 428 15.84 -10.59 4.34
C THR A 428 15.45 -11.95 4.92
N PHE A 429 14.21 -12.09 5.43
CA PHE A 429 13.61 -13.36 5.85
C PHE A 429 12.74 -14.02 4.77
N GLY A 430 12.73 -13.50 3.53
CA GLY A 430 12.00 -14.09 2.39
C GLY A 430 10.92 -13.20 1.77
N PRO A 431 10.20 -13.71 0.74
CA PRO A 431 9.11 -12.99 0.08
C PRO A 431 7.99 -12.61 1.06
N SER A 432 7.56 -11.35 1.01
CA SER A 432 6.61 -10.73 1.93
C SER A 432 6.07 -9.42 1.33
N GLY A 433 5.09 -8.78 1.99
CA GLY A 433 4.41 -7.58 1.53
C GLY A 433 2.99 -7.87 1.07
N LEU A 434 2.74 -7.73 -0.22
CA LEU A 434 1.47 -8.00 -0.86
C LEU A 434 1.45 -9.36 -1.54
N MET A 435 0.28 -9.98 -1.60
CA MET A 435 0.01 -11.18 -2.39
C MET A 435 -1.21 -10.96 -3.29
N ALA A 436 -1.16 -11.53 -4.49
CA ALA A 436 -2.33 -11.60 -5.37
C ALA A 436 -3.41 -12.46 -4.71
N LEU A 437 -4.68 -12.07 -4.87
CA LEU A 437 -5.81 -12.84 -4.36
C LEU A 437 -6.32 -13.80 -5.43
N ASP A 438 -6.30 -15.11 -5.15
CA ASP A 438 -6.84 -16.11 -6.09
C ASP A 438 -8.33 -15.88 -6.38
N ALA A 439 -9.07 -15.35 -5.41
CA ALA A 439 -10.49 -15.03 -5.57
C ALA A 439 -10.77 -13.88 -6.55
N LEU A 440 -9.74 -13.17 -7.05
CA LEU A 440 -9.88 -12.15 -8.09
C LEU A 440 -9.61 -12.69 -9.50
N GLU A 441 -9.09 -13.90 -9.63
CA GLU A 441 -8.82 -14.50 -10.93
C GLU A 441 -10.12 -14.93 -11.63
N ALA A 442 -10.20 -14.66 -12.92
CA ALA A 442 -11.34 -15.11 -13.74
C ALA A 442 -11.42 -16.64 -13.82
N SER A 443 -10.27 -17.31 -13.73
CA SER A 443 -10.12 -18.76 -13.61
C SER A 443 -9.22 -19.04 -12.42
N ILE A 444 -9.81 -19.47 -11.30
CA ILE A 444 -9.09 -19.75 -10.06
C ILE A 444 -8.01 -20.82 -10.35
N PRO A 445 -6.71 -20.50 -10.17
CA PRO A 445 -5.64 -21.46 -10.38
C PRO A 445 -5.68 -22.52 -9.27
N ALA A 446 -5.08 -23.70 -9.52
CA ALA A 446 -4.89 -24.69 -8.46
C ALA A 446 -4.15 -24.04 -7.27
N PRO A 447 -4.55 -24.31 -6.00
CA PRO A 447 -4.02 -23.56 -4.87
C PRO A 447 -2.54 -23.82 -4.70
N ASP A 448 -1.75 -22.75 -4.62
CA ASP A 448 -0.34 -22.82 -4.28
C ASP A 448 -0.16 -22.61 -2.77
N PHE A 449 -0.03 -23.70 -2.02
CA PHE A 449 0.24 -23.64 -0.57
C PHE A 449 1.73 -23.40 -0.24
N THR A 450 2.61 -23.27 -1.24
CA THR A 450 4.03 -22.98 -1.04
C THR A 450 4.33 -21.48 -1.03
N GLY A 451 3.42 -20.66 -1.58
CA GLY A 451 3.57 -19.21 -1.71
C GLY A 451 4.61 -18.77 -2.74
N THR A 452 5.16 -19.70 -3.53
CA THR A 452 6.15 -19.41 -4.58
C THR A 452 5.58 -18.58 -5.71
N SER A 453 4.29 -18.75 -6.00
CA SER A 453 3.56 -17.96 -7.00
C SER A 453 3.25 -16.54 -6.56
N GLY A 454 3.43 -16.18 -5.27
CA GLY A 454 2.99 -14.89 -4.74
C GLY A 454 1.47 -14.72 -4.68
N ARG A 455 0.72 -15.82 -4.77
CA ARG A 455 -0.74 -15.87 -4.67
C ARG A 455 -1.19 -16.36 -3.30
N ASN A 456 -2.23 -15.75 -2.77
CA ASN A 456 -2.88 -16.17 -1.55
C ASN A 456 -4.15 -16.97 -1.90
N PRO A 457 -4.16 -18.29 -1.63
CA PRO A 457 -5.33 -19.14 -1.89
C PRO A 457 -6.46 -18.92 -0.86
N TRP A 458 -6.19 -18.17 0.21
CA TRP A 458 -7.14 -17.87 1.28
C TRP A 458 -7.75 -16.49 1.08
N SER A 459 -9.05 -16.44 0.80
CA SER A 459 -9.80 -15.19 0.66
C SER A 459 -10.67 -14.90 1.88
N ARG A 460 -10.80 -13.63 2.23
CA ARG A 460 -11.79 -13.15 3.21
C ARG A 460 -13.02 -12.51 2.57
N LEU A 461 -13.33 -12.86 1.33
CA LEU A 461 -14.58 -12.52 0.67
C LEU A 461 -15.72 -13.45 1.15
N VAL A 462 -16.85 -12.87 1.54
CA VAL A 462 -18.12 -13.56 1.83
C VAL A 462 -18.94 -13.60 0.54
N GLY A 463 -19.43 -14.78 0.16
CA GLY A 463 -20.27 -14.94 -1.05
C GLY A 463 -19.56 -14.55 -2.35
N GLY A 464 -18.23 -14.47 -2.35
CA GLY A 464 -17.43 -14.04 -3.50
C GLY A 464 -17.45 -12.54 -3.77
N THR A 465 -18.15 -11.72 -2.97
CA THR A 465 -18.35 -10.29 -3.28
C THR A 465 -18.02 -9.35 -2.14
N ASP A 466 -18.36 -9.71 -0.89
CA ASP A 466 -18.27 -8.77 0.23
C ASP A 466 -17.07 -9.06 1.11
N LEU A 467 -16.19 -8.09 1.25
CA LEU A 467 -15.03 -8.25 2.10
C LEU A 467 -15.39 -8.23 3.60
N ASN A 468 -14.91 -9.22 4.34
CA ASN A 468 -15.02 -9.26 5.80
C ASN A 468 -13.71 -9.74 6.43
N ASN A 469 -12.85 -8.81 6.84
CA ASN A 469 -11.53 -9.17 7.38
C ASN A 469 -11.58 -9.83 8.76
N CYS A 470 -12.73 -9.90 9.43
CA CYS A 470 -12.89 -10.62 10.69
C CYS A 470 -13.17 -12.12 10.54
N GLN A 471 -13.49 -12.60 9.33
CA GLN A 471 -13.67 -14.04 9.13
C GLN A 471 -12.31 -14.72 8.87
N PRO A 472 -12.15 -16.00 9.25
CA PRO A 472 -11.02 -16.80 8.81
C PRO A 472 -10.94 -16.83 7.27
N GLY A 473 -9.73 -16.82 6.72
CA GLY A 473 -9.54 -17.03 5.29
C GLY A 473 -10.14 -18.36 4.86
N LYS A 474 -10.91 -18.35 3.77
CA LYS A 474 -11.49 -19.55 3.16
C LYS A 474 -10.77 -19.81 1.85
N LEU A 475 -10.57 -21.09 1.53
CA LEU A 475 -10.03 -21.45 0.23
C LEU A 475 -10.92 -20.86 -0.87
N ALA A 476 -10.32 -20.22 -1.88
CA ALA A 476 -11.05 -19.80 -3.06
C ALA A 476 -11.76 -21.04 -3.65
N ALA A 477 -13.09 -21.00 -3.69
CA ALA A 477 -13.89 -22.18 -4.03
C ALA A 477 -13.72 -22.51 -5.52
N PHE A 478 -13.38 -23.76 -5.82
CA PHE A 478 -13.45 -24.37 -7.16
C PHE A 478 -14.88 -24.77 -7.50
#